data_AF-A0A0Q4DAZ4-F1
#
_entry.id   AF-A0A0Q4DAZ4-F1
#
_cell.length_a   1.000
_cell.length_b   1.000
_cell.length_c   1.000
_cell.angle_alpha   90.00
_cell.angle_beta   90.00
_cell.angle_gamma   90.00
#
_symmetry.space_group_name_H-M   'P 1'
#
loop_
_entity.id
_entity.type
_entity.pdbx_description
1 polymer ?
#
loop_
_entity_poly.entity_id
_entity_poly.type
_entity_poly.pdbx_seq_one_letter_code
_entity_poly.pdbx_strand_id
1 'polypeptide(L)'
;MIRSMMPLLAGLMVAACGTSANTVTTEDKVERVDLRHLVETDVAGNGIERYPLEGTVIPTPSDDQSRYELLRQRKTAAGTTIAILRQQRGDRFVYARTELDCDRNLFHVVGVADTRAHVETNVAHDGPLRSTSGLPLRQELSRFICQRAEV
;
A
#
# COMPACT_ATOMS: atom_id res chain seq x y z
N MET A 1 -67.38 -23.04 -1.20
CA MET A 1 -67.31 -24.36 -1.85
C MET A 1 -67.47 -24.16 -3.37
N ILE A 2 -67.02 -25.12 -4.20
CA ILE A 2 -66.69 -25.04 -5.65
C ILE A 2 -65.21 -24.68 -5.82
N ARG A 3 -64.24 -25.60 -5.95
CA ARG A 3 -64.10 -26.92 -6.62
C ARG A 3 -63.88 -26.81 -8.14
N SER A 4 -62.60 -26.75 -8.48
CA SER A 4 -61.87 -27.45 -9.56
C SER A 4 -62.34 -27.36 -11.02
N MET A 5 -61.42 -26.92 -11.90
CA MET A 5 -61.06 -27.65 -13.13
C MET A 5 -59.68 -27.20 -13.66
N MET A 6 -58.70 -28.12 -13.54
CA MET A 6 -57.51 -28.29 -14.40
C MET A 6 -57.97 -28.73 -15.82
N PRO A 7 -57.14 -28.87 -16.90
CA PRO A 7 -55.67 -29.03 -16.92
C PRO A 7 -54.88 -28.42 -18.13
N LEU A 8 -53.56 -28.55 -18.02
CA LEU A 8 -52.51 -28.82 -19.03
C LEU A 8 -52.50 -28.11 -20.40
N LEU A 9 -51.35 -27.49 -20.75
CA LEU A 9 -50.49 -27.99 -21.83
C LEU A 9 -49.08 -27.37 -21.80
N ALA A 10 -48.08 -28.24 -22.06
CA ALA A 10 -46.76 -28.00 -22.68
C ALA A 10 -45.87 -26.87 -22.09
N GLY A 11 -44.70 -27.15 -21.55
CA GLY A 11 -43.62 -27.82 -22.26
C GLY A 11 -42.63 -26.78 -22.78
N LEU A 12 -41.70 -26.35 -21.93
CA LEU A 12 -40.47 -25.66 -22.33
C LEU A 12 -39.38 -26.05 -21.33
N MET A 13 -38.64 -27.09 -21.72
CA MET A 13 -37.29 -27.33 -21.22
C MET A 13 -36.44 -26.14 -21.64
N VAL A 14 -36.12 -25.26 -20.68
CA VAL A 14 -34.97 -24.37 -20.79
C VAL A 14 -34.06 -24.73 -19.62
N ALA A 15 -33.09 -25.58 -19.90
CA ALA A 15 -31.88 -25.70 -19.11
C ALA A 15 -31.15 -24.36 -19.21
N ALA A 16 -31.49 -23.40 -18.35
CA ALA A 16 -30.64 -22.29 -18.04
C ALA A 16 -29.82 -22.69 -16.81
N CYS A 17 -28.62 -23.22 -17.06
CA CYS A 17 -27.48 -23.00 -16.18
C CYS A 17 -27.28 -21.48 -16.12
N GLY A 18 -28.10 -20.81 -15.32
CA GLY A 18 -27.84 -19.47 -14.87
C GLY A 18 -26.62 -19.59 -13.98
N THR A 19 -25.46 -19.32 -14.60
CA THR A 19 -24.26 -18.80 -13.95
C THR A 19 -24.66 -18.19 -12.63
N SER A 20 -24.27 -18.84 -11.52
CA SER A 20 -24.17 -18.16 -10.24
C SER A 20 -23.51 -16.84 -10.59
N ALA A 21 -24.28 -15.76 -10.48
CA ALA A 21 -23.71 -14.45 -10.53
C ALA A 21 -22.59 -14.53 -9.52
N ASN A 22 -21.36 -14.56 -10.01
CA ASN A 22 -20.23 -14.15 -9.23
C ASN A 22 -20.58 -12.71 -8.89
N THR A 23 -21.37 -12.52 -7.82
CA THR A 23 -20.99 -11.56 -6.80
C THR A 23 -19.50 -11.76 -6.71
N VAL A 24 -18.79 -10.87 -7.40
CA VAL A 24 -17.39 -10.61 -7.15
C VAL A 24 -17.41 -10.36 -5.66
N THR A 25 -17.09 -11.42 -4.93
CA THR A 25 -16.70 -11.34 -3.56
C THR A 25 -15.56 -10.35 -3.65
N THR A 26 -15.85 -9.11 -3.30
CA THR A 26 -14.85 -8.19 -2.76
C THR A 26 -14.41 -8.85 -1.45
N GLU A 27 -13.75 -10.01 -1.59
CA GLU A 27 -12.94 -10.62 -0.57
C GLU A 27 -11.86 -9.58 -0.33
N ASP A 28 -11.98 -8.95 0.84
CA ASP A 28 -10.94 -8.33 1.64
C ASP A 28 -9.51 -8.70 1.19
N LYS A 29 -9.06 -8.09 0.10
CA LYS A 29 -7.64 -7.83 -0.08
C LYS A 29 -7.37 -6.68 0.88
N VAL A 30 -6.91 -7.02 2.08
CA VAL A 30 -6.00 -6.15 2.81
C VAL A 30 -4.88 -5.85 1.82
N GLU A 31 -4.99 -4.70 1.16
CA GLU A 31 -4.17 -4.27 0.05
C GLU A 31 -2.76 -4.12 0.57
N ARG A 32 -1.97 -5.19 0.40
CA ARG A 32 -0.58 -5.24 0.85
C ARG A 32 0.18 -4.22 0.00
N VAL A 33 0.61 -3.12 0.61
CA VAL A 33 1.30 -2.05 -0.10
C VAL A 33 2.62 -2.58 -0.64
N ASP A 34 2.72 -2.63 -1.97
CA ASP A 34 3.92 -3.02 -2.68
C ASP A 34 4.85 -1.82 -2.91
N LEU A 35 5.79 -1.64 -1.99
CA LEU A 35 6.77 -0.55 -1.99
C LEU A 35 7.61 -0.45 -3.27
N ARG A 36 7.79 -1.55 -4.01
CA ARG A 36 8.62 -1.54 -5.23
C ARG A 36 7.86 -0.92 -6.40
N HIS A 37 6.57 -1.16 -6.47
CA HIS A 37 5.70 -0.74 -7.58
C HIS A 37 4.79 0.45 -7.20
N LEU A 38 5.01 1.09 -6.04
CA LEU A 38 4.20 2.22 -5.58
C LEU A 38 4.16 3.38 -6.59
N VAL A 39 5.27 3.65 -7.29
CA VAL A 39 5.35 4.68 -8.36
C VAL A 39 4.55 4.33 -9.62
N GLU A 40 4.09 3.10 -9.77
CA GLU A 40 3.33 2.63 -10.93
C GLU A 40 1.82 2.81 -10.73
N THR A 41 1.37 3.06 -9.49
CA THR A 41 -0.05 3.20 -9.15
C THR A 41 -0.62 4.55 -9.60
N ASP A 42 -1.95 4.68 -9.51
CA ASP A 42 -2.70 5.92 -9.73
C ASP A 42 -2.47 6.97 -8.64
N VAL A 43 -1.96 6.56 -7.47
CA VAL A 43 -1.58 7.44 -6.36
C VAL A 43 -0.30 8.23 -6.65
N ALA A 44 0.54 7.78 -7.59
CA ALA A 44 1.79 8.46 -7.89
C ALA A 44 1.57 9.75 -8.70
N GLY A 45 2.19 10.83 -8.23
CA GLY A 45 2.22 12.11 -8.94
C GLY A 45 3.12 12.07 -10.17
N ASN A 46 2.93 13.05 -11.07
CA ASN A 46 3.72 13.20 -12.29
C ASN A 46 4.49 14.53 -12.28
N GLY A 47 5.70 14.52 -12.87
CA GLY A 47 6.48 15.71 -13.17
C GLY A 47 7.59 16.02 -12.16
N ILE A 48 8.09 17.26 -12.20
CA ILE A 48 9.12 17.75 -11.28
C ILE A 48 8.42 18.36 -10.06
N GLU A 49 8.72 17.83 -8.88
CA GLU A 49 8.23 18.39 -7.62
C GLU A 49 8.61 19.88 -7.55
N ARG A 50 7.61 20.77 -7.43
CA ARG A 50 7.83 22.23 -7.45
C ARG A 50 8.66 22.75 -6.28
N TYR A 51 8.86 21.92 -5.26
CA TYR A 51 9.70 22.18 -4.10
C TYR A 51 10.76 21.09 -3.99
N PRO A 52 12.01 21.34 -4.39
CA PRO A 52 13.11 20.41 -4.16
C PRO A 52 13.36 20.34 -2.65
N LEU A 53 12.71 19.39 -1.99
CA LEU A 53 13.04 19.03 -0.61
C LEU A 53 14.26 18.10 -0.67
N GLU A 54 15.34 18.51 0.00
CA GLU A 54 16.57 17.72 0.13
C GLU A 54 16.33 16.54 1.09
N GLY A 55 15.69 15.49 0.57
CA GLY A 55 15.67 14.20 1.24
C GLY A 55 17.06 13.60 1.31
N THR A 56 17.34 12.82 2.35
CA THR A 56 18.57 12.03 2.38
C THR A 56 18.36 10.76 1.57
N VAL A 57 19.17 10.55 0.53
CA VAL A 57 19.10 9.34 -0.31
C VAL A 57 19.39 8.11 0.53
N ILE A 58 18.56 7.09 0.39
CA ILE A 58 18.68 5.80 1.06
C ILE A 58 19.29 4.78 0.09
N PRO A 59 20.45 4.18 0.41
CA PRO A 59 21.00 3.09 -0.39
C PRO A 59 20.07 1.87 -0.38
N THR A 60 19.60 1.46 -1.56
CA THR A 60 18.60 0.38 -1.75
C THR A 60 19.06 -0.59 -2.85
N PRO A 61 20.13 -1.38 -2.63
CA PRO A 61 20.69 -2.26 -3.66
C PRO A 61 19.72 -3.34 -4.15
N SER A 62 18.62 -3.61 -3.43
CA SER A 62 17.58 -4.55 -3.85
C SER A 62 16.56 -3.97 -4.86
N ASP A 63 16.60 -2.67 -5.13
CA ASP A 63 15.81 -1.97 -6.15
C ASP A 63 16.67 -0.91 -6.84
N ASP A 64 17.22 -1.26 -8.00
CA ASP A 64 18.08 -0.40 -8.83
C ASP A 64 17.27 0.54 -9.76
N GLN A 65 15.95 0.37 -9.81
CA GLN A 65 15.08 1.14 -10.71
C GLN A 65 14.53 2.40 -10.05
N SER A 66 14.50 2.42 -8.72
CA SER A 66 13.87 3.50 -7.96
C SER A 66 14.86 4.17 -7.01
N ARG A 67 14.76 5.49 -6.92
CA ARG A 67 15.48 6.29 -5.94
C ARG A 67 14.61 6.48 -4.72
N TYR A 68 15.12 6.10 -3.55
CA TYR A 68 14.46 6.28 -2.27
C TYR A 68 15.12 7.40 -1.47
N GLU A 69 14.30 8.29 -0.91
CA GLU A 69 14.76 9.39 -0.07
C GLU A 69 13.98 9.43 1.24
N LEU A 70 14.70 9.66 2.34
CA LEU A 70 14.12 10.00 3.64
C LEU A 70 13.93 11.50 3.73
N LEU A 71 12.68 11.95 3.84
CA LEU A 71 12.33 13.37 3.92
C LEU A 71 12.24 13.87 5.36
N ARG A 72 11.70 13.03 6.24
CA ARG A 72 11.46 13.36 7.65
C ARG A 72 11.36 12.09 8.46
N GLN A 73 11.78 12.16 9.72
CA GLN A 73 11.49 11.13 10.71
C GLN A 73 11.29 11.72 12.10
N ARG A 74 10.59 10.98 12.96
CA ARG A 74 10.46 11.27 14.39
C ARG A 74 10.19 10.01 15.20
N LYS A 75 10.65 9.97 16.45
CA LYS A 75 10.22 8.97 17.42
C LYS A 75 8.85 9.34 18.00
N THR A 76 8.00 8.35 18.23
CA THR A 76 6.70 8.50 18.88
C THR A 76 6.84 8.27 20.39
N ALA A 77 5.84 8.69 21.15
CA ALA A 77 5.77 8.39 22.59
C ALA A 77 5.65 6.88 22.88
N ALA A 78 5.22 6.08 21.89
CA ALA A 78 5.11 4.62 21.99
C ALA A 78 6.43 3.89 21.68
N GLY A 79 7.52 4.62 21.37
CA GLY A 79 8.82 4.04 21.05
C GLY A 79 9.02 3.67 19.58
N THR A 80 7.98 3.77 18.74
CA THR A 80 8.09 3.56 17.29
C THR A 80 8.67 4.77 16.58
N THR A 81 9.17 4.59 15.36
CA THR A 81 9.65 5.67 14.49
C THR A 81 8.68 5.86 13.33
N ILE A 82 8.20 7.09 13.14
CA ILE A 82 7.45 7.48 11.94
C ILE A 82 8.41 8.14 10.98
N ALA A 83 8.44 7.68 9.73
CA ALA A 83 9.23 8.25 8.65
C ALA A 83 8.35 8.61 7.44
N ILE A 84 8.78 9.62 6.69
CA ILE A 84 8.22 9.97 5.39
C ILE A 84 9.30 9.72 4.35
N LEU A 85 8.96 8.82 3.42
CA LEU A 85 9.80 8.42 2.32
C LEU A 85 9.25 9.00 1.02
N ARG A 86 10.16 9.25 0.08
CA ARG A 86 9.84 9.46 -1.33
C ARG A 86 10.45 8.32 -2.14
N GLN A 87 9.66 7.72 -3.01
CA GLN A 87 10.15 6.85 -4.08
C GLN A 87 10.00 7.61 -5.40
N GLN A 88 11.05 7.61 -6.21
CA GLN A 88 11.06 8.24 -7.53
C GLN A 88 11.58 7.27 -8.58
N ARG A 89 10.91 7.22 -9.73
CA ARG A 89 11.35 6.50 -10.92
C ARG A 89 11.05 7.35 -12.15
N GLY A 90 12.09 7.81 -12.84
CA GLY A 90 11.95 8.77 -13.93
C GLY A 90 11.29 10.08 -13.45
N ASP A 91 10.18 10.43 -14.10
CA ASP A 91 9.33 11.60 -13.79
C ASP A 91 8.17 11.30 -12.84
N ARG A 92 8.05 10.06 -12.36
CA ARG A 92 7.02 9.64 -11.40
C ARG A 92 7.56 9.60 -9.99
N PHE A 93 6.74 10.03 -9.04
CA PHE A 93 7.10 10.00 -7.62
C PHE A 93 5.88 9.73 -6.75
N VAL A 94 6.15 9.16 -5.58
CA VAL A 94 5.14 8.83 -4.58
C VAL A 94 5.75 9.00 -3.20
N TYR A 95 4.93 9.43 -2.25
CA TYR A 95 5.30 9.54 -0.85
C TYR A 95 4.70 8.41 -0.07
N ALA A 96 5.48 7.85 0.86
CA ALA A 96 5.00 6.86 1.80
C ALA A 96 5.29 7.34 3.23
N ARG A 97 4.26 7.33 4.08
CA ARG A 97 4.41 7.47 5.52
C ARG A 97 4.51 6.08 6.11
N THR A 98 5.56 5.81 6.87
CA THR A 98 5.85 4.50 7.43
C THR A 98 5.98 4.56 8.93
N GLU A 99 5.58 3.48 9.60
CA GLU A 99 5.83 3.24 11.03
C GLU A 99 6.77 2.06 11.18
N LEU A 100 7.74 2.21 12.08
CA LEU A 100 8.79 1.23 12.33
C LEU A 100 8.96 0.99 13.83
N ASP A 101 9.20 -0.27 14.19
CA ASP A 101 9.73 -0.66 15.50
C ASP A 101 11.18 -1.13 15.28
N CYS A 102 12.12 -0.28 15.67
CA CYS A 102 13.55 -0.50 15.38
C CYS A 102 14.13 -1.65 16.20
N ASP A 103 13.68 -1.85 17.43
CA ASP A 103 14.16 -2.92 18.31
C ASP A 103 13.70 -4.28 17.81
N ARG A 104 12.49 -4.33 17.23
CA ARG A 104 11.86 -5.58 16.76
C ARG A 104 11.94 -5.79 15.26
N ASN A 105 12.61 -4.90 14.53
CA ASN A 105 12.72 -4.92 13.06
C ASN A 105 11.35 -5.03 12.37
N LEU A 106 10.37 -4.27 12.85
CA LEU A 106 9.03 -4.23 12.27
C LEU A 106 8.85 -2.99 11.40
N PHE A 107 8.10 -3.14 10.31
CA PHE A 107 7.85 -2.08 9.33
C PHE A 107 6.40 -2.14 8.83
N HIS A 108 5.79 -0.98 8.70
CA HIS A 108 4.45 -0.82 8.18
C HIS A 108 4.31 0.47 7.37
N VAL A 109 3.54 0.44 6.28
CA VAL A 109 3.17 1.64 5.52
C VAL A 109 1.82 2.13 6.03
N VAL A 110 1.81 3.32 6.62
CA VAL A 110 0.63 3.96 7.23
C VAL A 110 -0.15 4.78 6.21
N GLY A 111 0.51 5.32 5.19
CA GLY A 111 -0.08 6.26 4.24
C GLY A 111 0.72 6.33 2.95
N VAL A 112 0.03 6.52 1.83
CA VAL A 112 0.66 6.72 0.51
C VAL A 112 -0.06 7.86 -0.18
N ALA A 113 0.68 8.78 -0.81
CA ALA A 113 0.09 9.89 -1.53
C ALA A 113 1.01 10.44 -2.63
N ASP A 114 0.42 11.25 -3.51
CA ASP A 114 1.10 11.98 -4.58
C ASP A 114 1.87 13.20 -4.07
N THR A 115 1.60 13.67 -2.85
CA THR A 115 2.24 14.84 -2.25
C THR A 115 2.59 14.60 -0.79
N ARG A 116 3.65 15.27 -0.31
CA ARG A 116 4.06 15.20 1.10
C ARG A 116 2.95 15.65 2.06
N ALA A 117 2.26 16.74 1.76
CA ALA A 117 1.21 17.24 2.66
C ALA A 117 0.09 16.20 2.83
N HIS A 118 -0.26 15.52 1.75
CA HIS A 118 -1.30 14.50 1.76
C HIS A 118 -0.83 13.21 2.44
N VAL A 119 0.43 12.79 2.30
CA VAL A 119 0.90 11.54 2.95
C VAL A 119 0.86 11.61 4.48
N GLU A 120 0.90 12.81 5.06
CA GLU A 120 0.81 12.99 6.51
C GLU A 120 -0.61 12.70 7.04
N THR A 121 -1.64 12.94 6.22
CA THR A 121 -3.06 12.77 6.57
C THR A 121 -3.72 11.55 5.93
N ASN A 122 -3.15 11.02 4.85
CA ASN A 122 -3.64 9.82 4.17
C ASN A 122 -3.39 8.57 5.02
N VAL A 123 -4.35 7.65 5.00
CA VAL A 123 -4.24 6.35 5.65
C VAL A 123 -4.36 5.27 4.58
N ALA A 124 -3.22 4.65 4.24
CA ALA A 124 -3.13 3.46 3.41
C ALA A 124 -2.96 2.28 4.37
N HIS A 125 -4.01 1.50 4.59
CA HIS A 125 -4.01 0.43 5.58
C HIS A 125 -3.25 -0.82 5.08
N ASP A 126 -1.91 -0.85 5.17
CA ASP A 126 -1.06 -2.03 4.91
C ASP A 126 -1.07 -3.08 6.07
N GLY A 127 -2.05 -3.02 6.98
CA GLY A 127 -2.18 -3.92 8.15
C GLY A 127 -1.31 -3.54 9.36
N PRO A 128 -1.00 -4.46 10.30
CA PRO A 128 -0.16 -4.14 11.46
C PRO A 128 1.34 -4.09 11.11
N LEU A 129 2.16 -3.61 12.06
CA LEU A 129 3.62 -3.77 12.04
C LEU A 129 4.02 -5.24 11.79
N ARG A 130 4.84 -5.48 10.76
CA ARG A 130 5.30 -6.82 10.35
C ARG A 130 6.81 -6.87 10.25
N SER A 131 7.36 -8.06 10.48
CA SER A 131 8.80 -8.30 10.33
C SER A 131 9.27 -7.97 8.92
N THR A 132 10.46 -7.38 8.82
CA THR A 132 11.15 -7.15 7.55
C THR A 132 11.94 -8.38 7.08
N SER A 133 11.96 -9.48 7.83
CA SER A 133 12.72 -10.69 7.47
C SER A 133 12.32 -11.22 6.09
N GLY A 134 13.32 -11.49 5.23
CA GLY A 134 13.11 -11.95 3.87
C GLY A 134 12.58 -10.90 2.90
N LEU A 135 12.50 -9.63 3.30
CA LEU A 135 12.04 -8.50 2.48
C LEU A 135 13.18 -7.47 2.33
N PRO A 136 14.11 -7.66 1.38
CA PRO A 136 15.36 -6.89 1.29
C PRO A 136 15.16 -5.37 1.29
N LEU A 137 14.23 -4.88 0.46
CA LEU A 137 13.93 -3.45 0.39
C LEU A 137 13.42 -2.90 1.73
N ARG A 138 12.52 -3.62 2.41
CA ARG A 138 12.03 -3.18 3.73
C ARG A 138 13.16 -3.20 4.77
N GLN A 139 14.08 -4.16 4.70
CA GLN A 139 15.25 -4.22 5.59
C GLN A 139 16.20 -3.05 5.35
N GLU A 140 16.47 -2.72 4.08
CA GLU A 140 17.33 -1.59 3.68
C GLU A 140 16.77 -0.26 4.17
N LEU A 141 15.48 0.00 3.88
CA LEU A 141 14.77 1.19 4.35
C LEU A 141 14.75 1.26 5.88
N SER A 142 14.34 0.17 6.55
CA SER A 142 14.25 0.11 8.01
C SER A 142 15.60 0.36 8.68
N ARG A 143 16.67 -0.28 8.19
CA ARG A 143 18.02 -0.13 8.74
C ARG A 143 18.47 1.33 8.69
N PHE A 144 18.31 1.97 7.53
CA PHE A 144 18.72 3.35 7.34
C PHE A 144 17.96 4.32 8.26
N ILE A 145 16.63 4.18 8.32
CA ILE A 145 15.76 5.02 9.15
C ILE A 145 16.12 4.87 10.64
N CYS A 146 16.24 3.63 11.10
CA CYS A 146 16.52 3.33 12.50
C CYS A 146 17.90 3.84 12.94
N GLN A 147 18.95 3.62 12.14
CA GLN A 147 20.29 4.16 12.41
C GLN A 147 20.28 5.68 12.55
N ARG A 148 19.51 6.37 11.70
CA ARG A 148 19.42 7.83 11.73
C ARG A 148 18.57 8.35 12.88
N ALA A 149 17.71 7.52 13.47
CA ALA A 149 16.83 7.87 14.59
C ALA A 149 17.51 7.74 15.97
N GLU A 150 18.71 7.18 16.00
CA GLU A 150 19.58 7.07 17.18
C GLU A 150 20.50 8.29 17.37
N VAL A 151 20.64 9.13 16.33
CA VAL A 151 21.45 10.35 16.29
C VAL A 151 20.58 11.57 16.64
#